data_AF-A0A939QQQ8-F1
#
_entry.id   AF-A0A939QQQ8-F1
#
_cell.length_a   1.000
_cell.length_b   1.000
_cell.length_c   1.000
_cell.angle_alpha   90.00
_cell.angle_beta   90.00
_cell.angle_gamma   90.00
#
_symmetry.space_group_name_H-M   'P 1'
#
loop_
_entity.id
_entity.type
_entity.pdbx_description
1 polymer ?
#
loop_
_entity_poly.entity_id
_entity_poly.type
_entity_poly.pdbx_seq_one_letter_code
_entity_poly.pdbx_strand_id
1 'polypeptide(L)'
;MFDRSVFINCPFDEDYAPILQAIAFCVIYLGFSPRLAPQNADNAANRLSRIEEIIRTSKYGIHDLSRCKASSIGEFARMNMPFELGVDYGCKRFGTGQLANKSLLVLEESRYDYQRTLSDIAGWDLEAHAADYQQAIRKVRGWLIRQAAAPNFGATLIESKYVVFQQWYWMRELAAGASDDDIRQYPTVDVIDAMQEWMQAGQPA
;
A
#
# COMPACT_ATOMS: atom_id res chain seq x y z
N MET A 1 5.02 1.33 -17.89
CA MET A 1 4.89 1.45 -16.42
C MET A 1 3.88 0.47 -15.84
N PHE A 2 2.74 0.22 -16.51
CA PHE A 2 1.65 -0.67 -16.06
C PHE A 2 2.10 -1.97 -15.36
N ASP A 3 2.94 -2.78 -16.00
CA ASP A 3 3.33 -4.10 -15.51
C ASP A 3 4.12 -4.15 -14.20
N ARG A 4 4.61 -2.99 -13.71
CA ARG A 4 5.31 -2.89 -12.42
C ARG A 4 4.63 -1.93 -11.44
N SER A 5 3.57 -1.25 -11.86
CA SER A 5 2.82 -0.32 -11.03
C SER A 5 1.86 -1.05 -10.09
N VAL A 6 1.88 -0.66 -8.82
CA VAL A 6 1.00 -1.17 -7.76
C VAL A 6 0.20 -0.01 -7.18
N PHE A 7 -1.10 0.03 -7.42
CA PHE A 7 -2.01 0.94 -6.72
C PHE A 7 -2.13 0.48 -5.27
N ILE A 8 -1.81 1.36 -4.32
CA ILE A 8 -1.98 1.09 -2.89
C ILE A 8 -3.12 1.96 -2.39
N ASN A 9 -4.24 1.32 -2.14
CA ASN A 9 -5.44 1.88 -1.55
C ASN A 9 -5.47 1.47 -0.09
N CYS A 10 -4.91 2.27 0.81
CA CYS A 10 -4.97 2.03 2.26
C CYS A 10 -5.38 3.28 3.07
N PRO A 11 -5.67 3.14 4.37
CA PRO A 11 -5.78 4.28 5.28
C PRO A 11 -4.47 5.11 5.33
N PHE A 12 -4.58 6.41 5.63
CA PHE A 12 -3.42 7.30 5.85
C PHE A 12 -3.45 7.96 7.23
N ASP A 13 -4.15 7.37 8.19
CA ASP A 13 -4.04 7.78 9.59
C ASP A 13 -2.66 7.40 10.18
N GLU A 14 -2.26 8.08 11.25
CA GLU A 14 -0.94 7.91 11.87
C GLU A 14 -0.72 6.48 12.35
N ASP A 15 -1.73 5.84 12.92
CA ASP A 15 -1.67 4.46 13.40
C ASP A 15 -1.42 3.45 12.26
N TYR A 16 -1.88 3.74 11.04
CA TYR A 16 -1.67 2.89 9.87
C TYR A 16 -0.37 3.20 9.12
N ALA A 17 0.26 4.36 9.36
CA ALA A 17 1.47 4.79 8.65
C ALA A 17 2.61 3.74 8.67
N PRO A 18 2.93 3.05 9.79
CA PRO A 18 3.95 2.00 9.81
C PRO A 18 3.64 0.84 8.84
N ILE A 19 2.37 0.46 8.72
CA ILE A 19 1.93 -0.61 7.82
C ILE A 19 2.05 -0.16 6.36
N LEU A 20 1.58 1.05 6.04
CA LEU A 20 1.73 1.62 4.71
C LEU A 20 3.20 1.70 4.29
N GLN A 21 4.08 2.23 5.14
CA GLN A 21 5.51 2.31 4.85
C GLN A 21 6.12 0.93 4.60
N ALA A 22 5.80 -0.07 5.42
CA ALA A 22 6.29 -1.43 5.24
C ALA A 22 5.78 -2.09 3.93
N ILE A 23 4.50 -1.88 3.59
CA ILE A 23 3.93 -2.33 2.31
C ILE A 23 4.67 -1.67 1.14
N ALA A 24 4.81 -0.34 1.17
CA ALA A 24 5.49 0.41 0.11
C ALA A 24 6.94 -0.02 -0.04
N PHE A 25 7.66 -0.20 1.07
CA PHE A 25 9.03 -0.72 1.06
C PHE A 25 9.09 -2.11 0.42
N CYS A 26 8.21 -3.03 0.79
CA CYS A 26 8.15 -4.36 0.19
C CYS A 26 7.89 -4.32 -1.32
N VAL A 27 6.99 -3.45 -1.78
CA VAL A 27 6.71 -3.23 -3.20
C VAL A 27 7.98 -2.74 -3.93
N ILE A 28 8.62 -1.69 -3.40
CA ILE A 28 9.84 -1.10 -3.97
C ILE A 28 10.98 -2.11 -4.00
N TYR A 29 11.24 -2.80 -2.89
CA TYR A 29 12.33 -3.76 -2.76
C TYR A 29 12.21 -4.93 -3.74
N LEU A 30 10.98 -5.34 -4.07
CA LEU A 30 10.70 -6.39 -5.06
C LEU A 30 10.73 -5.88 -6.52
N GLY A 31 11.10 -4.63 -6.76
CA GLY A 31 11.25 -4.03 -8.09
C GLY A 31 9.94 -3.55 -8.70
N PHE A 32 8.94 -3.23 -7.87
CA PHE A 32 7.67 -2.64 -8.29
C PHE A 32 7.61 -1.16 -7.89
N SER A 33 6.65 -0.43 -8.45
CA SER A 33 6.46 1.01 -8.20
C SER A 33 5.14 1.24 -7.46
N PRO A 34 5.17 1.66 -6.18
CA PRO A 34 3.95 2.01 -5.46
C PRO A 34 3.33 3.28 -6.04
N ARG A 35 2.00 3.31 -6.11
CA ARG A 35 1.21 4.44 -6.59
C ARG A 35 0.13 4.73 -5.55
N LEU A 36 0.22 5.89 -4.92
CA LEU A 36 -0.69 6.35 -3.88
C LEU A 36 -1.49 7.54 -4.39
N ALA A 37 -2.77 7.63 -4.01
CA ALA A 37 -3.57 8.83 -4.21
C ALA A 37 -3.49 9.71 -2.93
N PRO A 38 -2.86 10.90 -2.96
CA PRO A 38 -2.81 11.78 -1.79
C PRO A 38 -4.22 12.20 -1.36
N GLN A 39 -4.44 12.38 -0.05
CA GLN A 39 -5.73 12.94 0.43
C GLN A 39 -5.92 14.41 0.03
N ASN A 40 -4.84 15.19 -0.07
CA ASN A 40 -4.87 16.67 -0.17
C ASN A 40 -4.18 17.22 -1.44
N ALA A 41 -4.25 16.53 -2.57
CA ALA A 41 -3.70 17.09 -3.81
C ALA A 41 -4.72 18.09 -4.40
N ASP A 42 -4.35 19.38 -4.38
CA ASP A 42 -4.92 20.56 -5.06
C ASP A 42 -6.25 20.34 -5.83
N ASN A 43 -7.30 21.04 -5.39
CA ASN A 43 -8.73 20.90 -5.78
C ASN A 43 -9.02 21.18 -7.28
N ALA A 44 -8.02 21.42 -8.11
CA ALA A 44 -8.16 21.71 -9.53
C ALA A 44 -8.54 20.49 -10.39
N ALA A 45 -8.29 19.26 -9.91
CA ALA A 45 -8.72 18.02 -10.55
C ALA A 45 -9.59 17.20 -9.59
N ASN A 46 -10.70 16.64 -10.08
CA ASN A 46 -11.54 15.74 -9.30
C ASN A 46 -10.68 14.57 -8.78
N ARG A 47 -10.62 14.41 -7.45
CA ARG A 47 -9.84 13.36 -6.76
C ARG A 47 -10.12 11.98 -7.34
N LEU A 48 -11.37 11.72 -7.71
CA LEU A 48 -11.78 10.45 -8.32
C LEU A 48 -11.05 10.19 -9.65
N SER A 49 -10.94 11.20 -10.52
CA SER A 49 -10.26 11.06 -11.81
C SER A 49 -8.78 10.70 -11.67
N ARG A 50 -8.12 11.16 -10.59
CA ARG A 50 -6.73 10.76 -10.29
C ARG A 50 -6.65 9.31 -9.85
N ILE A 51 -7.58 8.86 -9.00
CA ILE A 51 -7.66 7.45 -8.58
C ILE A 51 -7.93 6.55 -9.79
N GLU A 52 -8.88 6.92 -10.65
CA GLU A 52 -9.17 6.22 -11.89
C GLU A 52 -7.93 6.09 -12.78
N GLU A 53 -7.15 7.16 -12.92
CA GLU A 53 -5.93 7.13 -13.72
C GLU A 53 -4.85 6.24 -13.08
N ILE A 54 -4.68 6.28 -11.76
CA ILE A 54 -3.77 5.36 -11.05
C ILE A 54 -4.21 3.90 -11.25
N ILE A 55 -5.51 3.60 -11.11
CA ILE A 55 -6.08 2.27 -11.34
C ILE A 55 -5.82 1.81 -12.78
N ARG A 56 -6.11 2.66 -13.78
CA ARG A 56 -5.92 2.32 -15.21
C ARG A 56 -4.46 2.10 -15.58
N THR A 57 -3.54 2.75 -14.89
CA THR A 57 -2.10 2.68 -15.14
C THR A 57 -1.36 1.71 -14.21
N SER A 58 -2.08 0.93 -13.40
CA SER A 58 -1.51 -0.07 -12.48
C SER A 58 -2.02 -1.48 -12.76
N LYS A 59 -1.11 -2.43 -12.98
CA LYS A 59 -1.45 -3.85 -13.13
C LYS A 59 -1.90 -4.49 -11.82
N TYR A 60 -1.31 -4.03 -10.72
CA TYR A 60 -1.53 -4.59 -9.39
C TYR A 60 -2.29 -3.57 -8.54
N GLY A 61 -3.21 -4.05 -7.71
CA GLY A 61 -3.91 -3.27 -6.70
C GLY A 61 -3.79 -3.94 -5.34
N ILE A 62 -3.43 -3.19 -4.30
CA ILE A 62 -3.48 -3.59 -2.90
C ILE A 62 -4.51 -2.70 -2.22
N HIS A 63 -5.59 -3.29 -1.73
CA HIS A 63 -6.67 -2.57 -1.07
C HIS A 63 -6.79 -3.04 0.38
N ASP A 64 -6.62 -2.11 1.32
CA ASP A 64 -6.79 -2.39 2.74
C ASP A 64 -8.14 -1.86 3.23
N LEU A 65 -8.94 -2.75 3.82
CA LEU A 65 -10.30 -2.47 4.27
C LEU A 65 -10.41 -2.33 5.80
N SER A 66 -9.30 -2.29 6.52
CA SER A 66 -9.27 -2.35 8.00
C SER A 66 -10.09 -1.27 8.69
N ARG A 67 -10.21 -0.08 8.08
CA ARG A 67 -10.94 1.08 8.62
C ARG A 67 -12.40 1.17 8.16
N CYS A 68 -12.93 0.15 7.48
CA CYS A 68 -14.33 0.15 6.99
C CYS A 68 -15.31 -0.26 8.10
N LYS A 69 -15.20 0.35 9.28
CA LYS A 69 -15.99 0.03 10.48
C LYS A 69 -16.44 1.33 11.16
N ALA A 70 -17.68 1.34 11.65
CA ALA A 70 -18.14 2.38 12.57
C ALA A 70 -17.59 2.06 13.96
N SER A 71 -17.10 3.08 14.69
CA SER A 71 -16.51 2.85 16.02
C SER A 71 -17.55 2.90 17.14
N SER A 72 -18.70 3.54 16.90
CA SER A 72 -19.81 3.62 17.84
C SER A 72 -21.19 3.60 17.14
N ILE A 73 -22.25 3.37 17.91
CA ILE A 73 -23.63 3.42 17.39
C ILE A 73 -23.94 4.86 16.94
N GLY A 74 -24.36 5.01 15.68
CA GLY A 74 -24.68 6.32 15.09
C GLY A 74 -23.50 6.97 14.35
N GLU A 75 -22.31 6.38 14.39
CA GLU A 75 -21.21 6.77 13.51
C GLU A 75 -21.28 6.10 12.14
N PHE A 76 -20.72 6.78 11.14
CA PHE A 76 -20.62 6.27 9.78
C PHE A 76 -19.25 5.63 9.55
N ALA A 77 -19.24 4.44 8.94
CA ALA A 77 -18.00 3.85 8.43
C ALA A 77 -17.51 4.59 7.19
N ARG A 78 -16.19 4.77 7.05
CA ARG A 78 -15.62 5.34 5.82
C ARG A 78 -15.70 4.33 4.68
N MET A 79 -16.41 4.68 3.60
CA MET A 79 -16.67 3.80 2.46
C MET A 79 -15.80 4.07 1.22
N ASN A 80 -14.81 4.95 1.33
CA ASN A 80 -13.92 5.27 0.20
C ASN A 80 -13.10 4.05 -0.24
N MET A 81 -12.51 3.31 0.71
CA MET A 81 -11.66 2.15 0.38
C MET A 81 -12.44 1.04 -0.35
N PRO A 82 -13.63 0.62 0.12
CA PRO A 82 -14.49 -0.32 -0.59
C PRO A 82 -14.93 0.19 -1.96
N PHE A 83 -15.22 1.48 -2.07
CA PHE A 83 -15.60 2.10 -3.35
C PHE A 83 -14.46 2.03 -4.37
N GLU A 84 -13.25 2.44 -3.97
CA GLU A 84 -12.05 2.40 -4.83
C GLU A 84 -11.67 0.96 -5.21
N LEU A 85 -11.82 -0.01 -4.31
CA LEU A 85 -11.72 -1.44 -4.62
C LEU A 85 -12.76 -1.89 -5.65
N GLY A 86 -14.02 -1.44 -5.51
CA GLY A 86 -15.08 -1.72 -6.47
C GLY A 86 -14.77 -1.19 -7.87
N VAL A 87 -14.22 0.02 -7.97
CA VAL A 87 -13.76 0.61 -9.24
C VAL A 87 -12.61 -0.20 -9.84
N ASP A 88 -11.61 -0.58 -9.05
CA ASP A 88 -10.47 -1.38 -9.53
C ASP A 88 -10.91 -2.79 -9.99
N TYR A 89 -11.78 -3.43 -9.22
CA TYR A 89 -12.41 -4.70 -9.61
C TYR A 89 -13.23 -4.57 -10.90
N GLY A 90 -14.04 -3.53 -11.03
CA GLY A 90 -14.78 -3.24 -12.26
C GLY A 90 -13.85 -3.05 -13.46
N CYS A 91 -12.75 -2.32 -13.25
CA CYS A 91 -11.70 -2.12 -14.24
C CYS A 91 -11.08 -3.45 -14.69
N LYS A 92 -10.79 -4.36 -13.75
CA LYS A 92 -10.35 -5.73 -14.04
C LYS A 92 -11.41 -6.54 -14.79
N ARG A 93 -12.67 -6.47 -14.35
CA ARG A 93 -13.74 -7.39 -14.80
C ARG A 93 -14.31 -7.03 -16.18
N PHE A 94 -14.40 -5.73 -16.47
CA PHE A 94 -15.06 -5.18 -17.65
C PHE A 94 -14.11 -4.39 -18.57
N GLY A 95 -12.90 -4.09 -18.11
CA GLY A 95 -11.87 -3.47 -18.94
C GLY A 95 -11.34 -4.40 -20.02
N THR A 96 -10.75 -3.82 -21.06
CA THR A 96 -10.17 -4.54 -22.20
C THR A 96 -8.64 -4.45 -22.20
N GLY A 97 -7.99 -5.28 -23.03
CA GLY A 97 -6.54 -5.28 -23.19
C GLY A 97 -5.80 -5.59 -21.88
N GLN A 98 -4.83 -4.76 -21.51
CA GLN A 98 -4.00 -4.96 -20.32
C GLN A 98 -4.81 -4.94 -19.00
N LEU A 99 -5.97 -4.28 -18.98
CA LEU A 99 -6.79 -4.13 -17.77
C LEU A 99 -7.42 -5.46 -17.33
N ALA A 100 -7.74 -6.35 -18.26
CA ALA A 100 -8.25 -7.69 -17.96
C ALA A 100 -7.24 -8.55 -17.16
N ASN A 101 -5.95 -8.20 -17.24
CA ASN A 101 -4.86 -8.90 -16.56
C ASN A 101 -4.53 -8.31 -15.19
N LYS A 102 -5.34 -7.38 -14.69
CA LYS A 102 -5.12 -6.78 -13.36
C LYS A 102 -5.24 -7.84 -12.27
N SER A 103 -4.43 -7.71 -11.24
CA SER A 103 -4.45 -8.59 -10.07
C SER A 103 -4.60 -7.78 -8.80
N LEU A 104 -5.50 -8.21 -7.92
CA LEU A 104 -5.85 -7.48 -6.71
C LEU A 104 -5.51 -8.33 -5.47
N LEU A 105 -4.96 -7.67 -4.46
CA LEU A 105 -4.80 -8.15 -3.11
C LEU A 105 -5.72 -7.34 -2.21
N VAL A 106 -6.49 -8.02 -1.37
CA VAL A 106 -7.28 -7.38 -0.33
C VAL A 106 -6.69 -7.72 1.03
N LEU A 107 -6.40 -6.69 1.80
CA LEU A 107 -5.83 -6.75 3.14
C LEU A 107 -6.86 -6.30 4.17
N GLU A 108 -6.76 -6.87 5.37
CA GLU A 108 -7.49 -6.44 6.55
C GLU A 108 -6.66 -6.61 7.83
N GLU A 109 -7.03 -5.88 8.87
CA GLU A 109 -6.43 -6.02 10.19
C GLU A 109 -6.74 -7.41 10.79
N SER A 110 -8.02 -7.78 10.84
CA SER A 110 -8.52 -8.99 11.49
C SER A 110 -9.19 -9.91 10.49
N ARG A 111 -9.06 -11.23 10.68
CA ARG A 111 -9.75 -12.21 9.85
C ARG A 111 -11.27 -12.12 10.07
N TYR A 112 -12.03 -12.27 8.98
CA TYR A 112 -13.48 -12.42 8.95
C TYR A 112 -14.31 -11.15 9.22
N ASP A 113 -13.71 -9.97 9.40
CA ASP A 113 -14.49 -8.75 9.60
C ASP A 113 -15.20 -8.28 8.31
N TYR A 114 -14.62 -8.48 7.13
CA TYR A 114 -15.27 -8.23 5.85
C TYR A 114 -16.59 -9.01 5.62
N GLN A 115 -16.76 -10.20 6.22
CA GLN A 115 -17.98 -11.00 6.04
C GLN A 115 -19.22 -10.25 6.54
N ARG A 116 -19.03 -9.24 7.38
CA ARG A 116 -20.09 -8.42 7.96
C ARG A 116 -20.52 -7.26 7.06
N THR A 117 -19.71 -6.86 6.08
CA THR A 117 -19.92 -5.62 5.31
C THR A 117 -19.81 -5.78 3.79
N LEU A 118 -19.04 -6.75 3.27
CA LEU A 118 -18.84 -7.02 1.84
C LEU A 118 -18.89 -8.53 1.56
N SER A 119 -20.06 -9.15 1.73
CA SER A 119 -20.25 -10.60 1.57
C SER A 119 -20.00 -11.10 0.14
N ASP A 120 -20.17 -10.26 -0.88
CA ASP A 120 -20.00 -10.69 -2.28
C ASP A 120 -18.55 -11.06 -2.62
N ILE A 121 -17.57 -10.60 -1.82
CA ILE A 121 -16.17 -11.00 -1.93
C ILE A 121 -15.79 -12.14 -0.96
N ALA A 122 -16.77 -12.84 -0.35
CA ALA A 122 -16.57 -13.99 0.55
C ALA A 122 -15.70 -15.11 -0.04
N GLY A 123 -15.62 -15.22 -1.38
CA GLY A 123 -14.79 -16.20 -2.08
C GLY A 123 -13.38 -15.72 -2.45
N TRP A 124 -13.00 -14.49 -2.07
CA TRP A 124 -11.66 -13.97 -2.34
C TRP A 124 -10.70 -14.41 -1.22
N ASP A 125 -9.43 -14.63 -1.58
CA ASP A 125 -8.37 -14.94 -0.62
C ASP A 125 -7.87 -13.64 0.05
N LEU A 126 -8.57 -13.22 1.10
CA LEU A 126 -8.22 -12.03 1.89
C LEU A 126 -7.08 -12.37 2.85
N GLU A 127 -6.12 -11.46 2.95
CA GLU A 127 -4.93 -11.66 3.78
C GLU A 127 -4.95 -10.71 4.98
N ALA A 128 -5.01 -11.27 6.19
CA ALA A 128 -5.01 -10.46 7.41
C ALA A 128 -3.58 -10.14 7.89
N HIS A 129 -3.34 -8.88 8.24
CA HIS A 129 -2.03 -8.38 8.72
C HIS A 129 -1.97 -8.16 10.25
N ALA A 130 -3.07 -8.27 11.00
CA ALA A 130 -3.10 -8.20 12.47
C ALA A 130 -2.50 -6.91 13.07
N ALA A 131 -2.70 -5.78 12.39
CA ALA A 131 -2.06 -4.48 12.72
C ALA A 131 -0.52 -4.55 12.81
N ASP A 132 0.11 -5.57 12.20
CA ASP A 132 1.55 -5.81 12.28
C ASP A 132 2.21 -5.62 10.91
N TYR A 133 3.23 -4.76 10.88
CA TYR A 133 3.90 -4.40 9.63
C TYR A 133 4.73 -5.55 9.05
N GLN A 134 5.27 -6.46 9.89
CA GLN A 134 6.03 -7.63 9.43
C GLN A 134 5.09 -8.63 8.75
N GLN A 135 3.91 -8.83 9.32
CA GLN A 135 2.85 -9.63 8.73
C GLN A 135 2.39 -9.03 7.40
N ALA A 136 2.19 -7.71 7.33
CA ALA A 136 1.87 -7.03 6.08
C ALA A 136 2.94 -7.30 4.99
N ILE A 137 4.24 -7.17 5.32
CA ILE A 137 5.34 -7.53 4.41
C ILE A 137 5.20 -8.97 3.92
N ARG A 138 4.97 -9.93 4.83
CA ARG A 138 4.84 -11.35 4.47
C ARG A 138 3.69 -11.60 3.50
N LYS A 139 2.53 -10.96 3.72
CA LYS A 139 1.34 -11.07 2.87
C LYS A 139 1.59 -10.49 1.48
N VAL A 140 2.07 -9.25 1.42
CA VAL A 140 2.33 -8.53 0.16
C VAL A 140 3.41 -9.24 -0.66
N ARG A 141 4.53 -9.62 -0.03
CA ARG A 141 5.61 -10.40 -0.66
C ARG A 141 5.07 -11.70 -1.26
N GLY A 142 4.37 -12.50 -0.44
CA GLY A 142 3.85 -13.80 -0.87
C GLY A 142 2.92 -13.66 -2.08
N TRP A 143 2.05 -12.65 -2.05
CA TRP A 143 1.16 -12.34 -3.16
C TRP A 143 1.91 -11.88 -4.42
N LEU A 144 2.85 -10.94 -4.33
CA LEU A 144 3.64 -10.48 -5.48
C LEU A 144 4.47 -11.59 -6.12
N ILE A 145 5.03 -12.52 -5.34
CA ILE A 145 5.74 -13.68 -5.90
C ILE A 145 4.78 -14.56 -6.70
N ARG A 146 3.59 -14.85 -6.15
CA ARG A 146 2.57 -15.71 -6.80
C ARG A 146 2.00 -15.06 -8.07
N GLN A 147 1.70 -13.76 -8.02
CA GLN A 147 0.91 -13.08 -9.05
C GLN A 147 1.73 -12.26 -10.04
N ALA A 148 2.97 -11.90 -9.68
CA ALA A 148 3.76 -10.92 -10.42
C ALA A 148 5.18 -11.41 -10.76
N ALA A 149 5.48 -12.69 -10.53
CA ALA A 149 6.81 -13.28 -10.73
C ALA A 149 7.93 -12.45 -10.07
N ALA A 150 7.63 -11.87 -8.90
CA ALA A 150 8.60 -11.11 -8.12
C ALA A 150 9.78 -12.02 -7.69
N PRO A 151 10.98 -11.45 -7.48
CA PRO A 151 12.10 -12.21 -6.93
C PRO A 151 11.73 -12.91 -5.62
N ASN A 152 12.10 -14.18 -5.48
CA ASN A 152 11.74 -14.99 -4.31
C ASN A 152 12.70 -14.75 -3.12
N PHE A 153 12.86 -13.50 -2.70
CA PHE A 153 13.65 -13.12 -1.52
C PHE A 153 12.91 -13.48 -0.24
N GLY A 154 13.50 -14.12 0.77
CA GLY A 154 12.79 -14.46 2.03
C GLY A 154 12.23 -13.23 2.75
N ALA A 155 11.12 -13.37 3.49
CA ALA A 155 10.49 -12.25 4.20
C ALA A 155 11.45 -11.58 5.20
N THR A 156 12.21 -12.38 5.95
CA THR A 156 13.25 -11.91 6.87
C THR A 156 14.29 -11.01 6.20
N LEU A 157 14.66 -11.28 4.94
CA LEU A 157 15.59 -10.41 4.23
C LEU A 157 14.98 -9.02 3.97
N ILE A 158 13.72 -8.98 3.54
CA ILE A 158 12.99 -7.74 3.27
C ILE A 158 12.81 -6.96 4.59
N GLU A 159 12.39 -7.65 5.66
CA GLU A 159 12.25 -7.07 7.01
C GLU A 159 13.58 -6.46 7.49
N SER A 160 14.69 -7.19 7.39
CA SER A 160 16.01 -6.67 7.78
C SER A 160 16.44 -5.48 6.94
N LYS A 161 16.17 -5.51 5.63
CA LYS A 161 16.48 -4.39 4.72
C LYS A 161 15.63 -3.16 5.01
N TYR A 162 14.39 -3.35 5.43
CA TYR A 162 13.53 -2.26 5.87
C TYR A 162 14.07 -1.56 7.12
N VAL A 163 14.55 -2.33 8.11
CA VAL A 163 15.20 -1.78 9.31
C VAL A 163 16.46 -0.98 8.95
N VAL A 164 17.30 -1.51 8.05
CA VAL A 164 18.49 -0.78 7.58
C VAL A 164 18.10 0.53 6.89
N PHE A 165 17.10 0.50 6.01
CA PHE A 165 16.57 1.71 5.38
C PHE A 165 16.10 2.73 6.43
N GLN A 166 15.36 2.30 7.46
CA GLN A 166 14.86 3.20 8.51
C GLN A 166 16.00 3.89 9.27
N GLN A 167 17.07 3.15 9.59
CA GLN A 167 18.27 3.71 10.24
C GLN A 167 18.98 4.72 9.33
N TRP A 168 19.20 4.34 8.08
CA TRP A 168 19.81 5.21 7.08
C TRP A 168 19.01 6.50 6.87
N TYR A 169 17.68 6.38 6.72
CA TYR A 169 16.78 7.51 6.54
C TYR A 169 16.87 8.47 7.73
N TRP A 170 16.81 7.93 8.96
CA TRP A 170 16.92 8.75 10.17
C TRP A 170 18.25 9.53 10.23
N MET A 171 19.37 8.85 9.97
CA MET A 171 20.68 9.48 9.95
C MET A 171 20.82 10.54 8.86
N ARG A 172 20.25 10.28 7.68
CA ARG A 172 20.25 11.22 6.55
C ARG A 172 19.50 12.50 6.91
N GLU A 173 18.30 12.39 7.49
CA GLU A 173 17.50 13.56 7.87
C GLU A 173 18.16 14.36 9.00
N LEU A 174 18.72 13.68 10.01
CA LEU A 174 19.50 14.36 11.06
C LEU A 174 20.72 15.11 10.48
N ALA A 175 21.43 14.50 9.52
CA ALA A 175 22.55 15.14 8.84
C ALA A 175 22.13 16.33 7.96
N ALA A 176 20.87 16.34 7.49
CA ALA A 176 20.26 17.46 6.79
C ALA A 176 19.75 18.57 7.73
N GLY A 177 19.85 18.38 9.05
CA GLY A 177 19.50 19.37 10.08
C GLY A 177 18.12 19.19 10.71
N ALA A 178 17.43 18.08 10.45
CA ALA A 178 16.17 17.75 11.11
C ALA A 178 16.40 17.35 12.59
N SER A 179 15.39 17.56 13.43
CA SER A 179 15.30 16.94 14.76
C SER A 179 14.53 15.62 14.70
N ASP A 180 14.64 14.78 15.74
CA ASP A 180 13.83 13.56 15.86
C ASP A 180 12.32 13.83 15.77
N ASP A 181 11.86 14.96 16.27
CA ASP A 181 10.44 15.32 16.24
C ASP A 181 9.99 15.77 14.84
N ASP A 182 10.88 16.39 14.06
CA ASP A 182 10.61 16.69 12.65
C ASP A 182 10.45 15.39 11.86
N ILE A 183 11.38 14.45 12.02
CA ILE A 183 11.39 13.18 11.26
C ILE A 183 10.11 12.36 11.54
N ARG A 184 9.61 12.36 12.78
CA ARG A 184 8.34 11.68 13.14
C ARG A 184 7.11 12.29 12.47
N GLN A 185 7.16 13.57 12.15
CA GLN A 185 6.05 14.31 11.55
C GLN A 185 6.10 14.31 10.02
N TYR A 186 7.20 13.84 9.42
CA TYR A 186 7.32 13.79 7.97
C TYR A 186 6.24 12.88 7.36
N PRO A 187 5.58 13.34 6.28
CA PRO A 187 4.51 12.58 5.68
C PRO A 187 5.06 11.30 5.06
N THR A 188 4.24 10.24 5.08
CA THR A 188 4.66 8.92 4.58
C THR A 188 5.11 8.94 3.11
N VAL A 189 4.63 9.89 2.31
CA VAL A 189 5.08 10.04 0.92
C VAL A 189 6.58 10.38 0.82
N ASP A 190 7.10 11.22 1.70
CA ASP A 190 8.52 11.61 1.72
C ASP A 190 9.40 10.43 2.10
N VAL A 191 8.93 9.60 3.05
CA VAL A 191 9.61 8.35 3.43
C VAL A 191 9.65 7.38 2.24
N ILE A 192 8.57 7.28 1.45
CA ILE A 192 8.50 6.41 0.27
C ILE A 192 9.45 6.88 -0.84
N ASP A 193 9.56 8.18 -1.07
CA ASP A 193 10.52 8.74 -2.02
C ASP A 193 11.96 8.43 -1.57
N ALA A 194 12.24 8.57 -0.27
CA ALA A 194 13.52 8.18 0.32
C ALA A 194 13.85 6.68 0.13
N MET A 195 12.85 5.79 0.15
CA MET A 195 13.08 4.36 -0.14
C MET A 195 13.60 4.14 -1.56
N GLN A 196 13.09 4.90 -2.53
CA GLN A 196 13.56 4.81 -3.92
C GLN A 196 14.99 5.32 -4.06
N GLU A 197 15.30 6.44 -3.40
CA GLU A 197 16.67 6.98 -3.36
C GLU A 197 17.64 6.00 -2.73
N TRP A 198 17.25 5.36 -1.62
CA TRP A 198 18.05 4.34 -0.94
C TRP A 198 18.33 3.14 -1.86
N MET A 199 17.35 2.68 -2.62
CA MET A 199 17.54 1.61 -3.62
C MET A 199 18.48 2.05 -4.75
N GLN A 200 18.37 3.28 -5.23
CA GLN A 200 19.23 3.83 -6.28
C GLN A 200 20.68 4.04 -5.80
N ALA A 201 20.85 4.40 -4.53
CA ALA A 201 22.15 4.55 -3.88
C ALA A 201 22.87 3.22 -3.58
N GLY A 202 22.27 2.08 -3.92
CA GLY A 202 22.87 0.76 -3.71
C GLY A 202 22.66 0.21 -2.30
N GLN A 203 21.59 0.61 -1.61
CA GLN A 203 21.22 0.13 -0.27
C GLN A 203 22.31 0.38 0.79
N PRO A 204 22.76 1.64 0.97
CA PRO A 204 23.73 1.98 2.01
C PRO A 204 23.23 1.58 3.40
N ALA A 205 24.19 1.29 4.28
CA ALA A 205 23.91 1.02 5.70
C ALA A 205 23.58 2.31 6.45
#